data_AF-A0A3A7NVP5-F1
#
_entry.id   AF-A0A3A7NVP5-F1
#
_cell.length_a   1.000
_cell.length_b   1.000
_cell.length_c   1.000
_cell.angle_alpha   90.00
_cell.angle_beta   90.00
_cell.angle_gamma   90.00
#
_symmetry.space_group_name_H-M   'P 1'
#
loop_
_entity.id
_entity.type
_entity.pdbx_description
1 polymer ?
#
loop_
_entity_poly.entity_id
_entity_poly.type
_entity_poly.pdbx_seq_one_letter_code
_entity_poly.pdbx_strand_id
1 'polypeptide(L)'
;MNQLYLATMAKIHLAVGAADGMNGLIRTGQGVIKWLQKGALVGAAIALCWGGYLLMLGGTNGRRSCIPIFLGAAAGLVIVMGCYQLANGVNTNVKF
;
A
#
# COMPACT_ATOMS: atom_id res chain seq x y z
N MET A 1 5.73 -40.76 -29.80
CA MET A 1 6.30 -40.01 -28.64
C MET A 1 6.46 -38.50 -28.86
N ASN A 2 6.16 -37.93 -30.05
CA ASN A 2 6.53 -36.53 -30.34
C ASN A 2 5.43 -35.47 -30.09
N GLN A 3 4.14 -35.84 -30.07
CA GLN A 3 3.04 -34.87 -29.93
C GLN A 3 2.70 -34.54 -28.47
N LEU A 4 2.73 -35.54 -27.59
CA LEU A 4 2.46 -35.36 -26.15
C LEU A 4 3.52 -34.48 -25.47
N TYR A 5 4.79 -34.58 -25.89
CA TYR A 5 5.88 -33.78 -25.35
C TYR A 5 5.77 -32.30 -25.76
N LEU A 6 5.44 -32.03 -27.03
CA LEU A 6 5.16 -30.67 -27.53
C LEU A 6 3.95 -30.04 -26.82
N ALA A 7 2.88 -30.80 -26.60
CA ALA A 7 1.70 -30.32 -25.87
C ALA A 7 2.01 -29.99 -24.40
N THR A 8 2.85 -30.80 -23.74
CA THR A 8 3.31 -30.50 -22.37
C THR A 8 4.22 -29.28 -22.31
N MET A 9 5.16 -29.13 -23.25
CA MET A 9 6.05 -27.95 -23.30
C MET A 9 5.30 -26.65 -23.61
N ALA A 10 4.28 -26.69 -24.49
CA ALA A 10 3.44 -25.53 -24.77
C ALA A 10 2.62 -25.10 -23.54
N LYS A 11 2.10 -26.06 -22.76
CA LYS A 11 1.39 -25.78 -21.51
C LYS A 11 2.31 -25.18 -20.44
N ILE A 12 3.55 -25.67 -20.34
CA ILE A 12 4.56 -25.12 -19.43
C ILE A 12 4.92 -23.67 -19.81
N HIS A 13 5.12 -23.40 -21.11
CA HIS A 13 5.44 -22.05 -21.59
C HIS A 13 4.28 -21.05 -21.36
N LEU A 14 3.03 -21.51 -21.55
CA LEU A 14 1.83 -20.73 -21.19
C LEU A 14 1.72 -20.50 -19.68
N ALA A 15 2.03 -21.51 -18.86
CA ALA A 15 2.01 -21.39 -17.40
C ALA A 15 3.10 -20.44 -16.89
N VAL A 16 4.31 -20.49 -17.46
CA VAL A 16 5.41 -19.57 -17.16
C VAL A 16 5.07 -18.15 -17.59
N GLY A 17 4.53 -17.95 -18.80
CA GLY A 17 4.11 -16.62 -19.25
C GLY A 17 3.00 -16.00 -18.38
N ALA A 18 2.06 -16.83 -17.89
CA ALA A 18 1.04 -16.39 -16.94
C ALA A 18 1.63 -16.05 -15.56
N ALA A 19 2.59 -16.84 -15.08
CA ALA A 19 3.30 -16.58 -13.83
C ALA A 19 4.15 -15.30 -13.89
N ASP A 20 4.82 -15.04 -15.01
CA ASP A 20 5.59 -13.82 -15.24
C ASP A 20 4.69 -12.57 -15.32
N GLY A 21 3.51 -12.70 -15.94
CA GLY A 21 2.50 -11.63 -15.96
C GLY A 21 1.98 -11.28 -14.55
N MET A 22 1.72 -12.29 -13.72
CA MET A 22 1.32 -12.06 -12.32
C MET A 22 2.44 -11.47 -11.48
N ASN A 23 3.68 -11.98 -11.61
CA ASN A 23 4.83 -11.39 -10.92
C ASN A 23 5.06 -9.94 -11.33
N GLY A 24 4.88 -9.60 -12.61
CA GLY A 24 4.94 -8.24 -13.11
C GLY A 24 3.88 -7.32 -12.49
N LEU A 25 2.64 -7.80 -12.38
CA LEU A 25 1.54 -7.05 -11.78
C LEU A 25 1.74 -6.83 -10.27
N ILE A 26 2.18 -7.86 -9.55
CA ILE A 26 2.45 -7.77 -8.10
C ILE A 26 3.61 -6.80 -7.83
N ARG A 27 4.70 -6.92 -8.59
CA ARG A 27 5.85 -6.00 -8.48
C ARG A 27 5.45 -4.55 -8.75
N THR A 28 4.59 -4.33 -9.75
CA THR A 28 4.06 -3.00 -10.07
C THR A 28 3.14 -2.48 -8.96
N GLY A 29 2.26 -3.33 -8.42
CA GLY A 29 1.39 -3.01 -7.28
C GLY A 29 2.16 -2.61 -6.03
N GLN A 30 3.24 -3.33 -5.69
CA GLN A 30 4.14 -2.96 -4.60
C GLN A 30 4.82 -1.60 -4.83
N GLY A 31 5.18 -1.29 -6.08
CA GLY A 31 5.72 0.01 -6.46
C GLY A 31 4.71 1.14 -6.19
N VAL A 32 3.47 0.99 -6.63
CA VAL A 32 2.40 1.98 -6.44
C VAL A 32 2.12 2.23 -4.95
N ILE A 33 2.08 1.17 -4.13
CA ILE A 33 1.87 1.31 -2.68
C ILE A 33 2.99 2.12 -2.02
N LYS A 34 4.26 1.91 -2.40
CA LYS A 34 5.39 2.69 -1.85
C LYS A 34 5.30 4.18 -2.21
N TRP A 35 4.85 4.50 -3.42
CA TRP A 35 4.63 5.91 -3.83
C TRP A 35 3.48 6.55 -3.06
N LEU A 36 2.38 5.82 -2.88
CA LEU A 36 1.25 6.27 -2.09
C LEU A 36 1.64 6.53 -0.63
N GLN A 37 2.47 5.67 -0.04
CA GLN A 37 2.97 5.80 1.31
C GLN A 37 3.81 7.07 1.51
N LYS A 38 4.65 7.42 0.54
CA LYS A 38 5.40 8.68 0.56
C LYS A 38 4.45 9.89 0.53
N GLY A 39 3.41 9.86 -0.29
CA GLY A 39 2.38 10.91 -0.34
C GLY A 39 1.58 11.03 0.96
N ALA A 40 1.19 9.91 1.55
CA ALA A 40 0.47 9.86 2.81
C ALA A 40 1.28 10.39 3.99
N LEU A 41 2.60 10.12 4.03
CA LEU A 41 3.49 10.64 5.07
C LEU A 41 3.55 12.17 5.04
N VAL A 42 3.65 12.75 3.85
CA VAL A 42 3.65 14.21 3.65
C VAL A 42 2.29 14.81 4.01
N GLY A 43 1.18 14.17 3.60
CA GLY A 43 -0.17 14.60 3.95
C GLY A 43 -0.43 14.57 5.46
N ALA A 44 0.02 13.52 6.15
CA ALA A 44 -0.07 13.42 7.60
C ALA A 44 0.79 14.48 8.30
N ALA A 45 1.99 14.78 7.80
CA ALA A 45 2.82 15.85 8.33
C ALA A 45 2.13 17.23 8.24
N ILE A 46 1.50 17.53 7.11
CA ILE A 46 0.76 18.80 6.93
C ILE A 46 -0.47 18.86 7.85
N ALA A 47 -1.22 17.76 7.97
CA ALA A 47 -2.37 17.68 8.86
C ALA A 47 -1.98 17.84 10.34
N LEU A 48 -0.85 17.26 10.76
CA LEU A 48 -0.30 17.41 12.11
C LEU A 48 0.17 18.84 12.37
N CYS A 49 0.82 19.50 11.41
CA CYS A 49 1.20 20.91 11.52
C CYS A 49 -0.02 21.82 11.65
N TRP A 50 -1.06 21.61 10.83
CA TRP A 50 -2.30 22.39 10.91
C TRP A 50 -3.05 22.17 12.24
N GLY A 51 -3.11 20.92 12.72
CA GLY A 51 -3.60 20.60 14.06
C GLY A 51 -2.78 21.27 15.16
N GLY A 52 -1.46 21.36 15.01
CA GLY A 52 -0.58 22.09 15.94
C GLY A 52 -0.90 23.59 16.03
N TYR A 53 -1.12 24.25 14.89
CA TYR A 53 -1.50 25.67 14.86
C TYR A 53 -2.83 25.95 15.55
N LEU A 54 -3.83 25.09 15.32
CA LEU A 54 -5.13 25.19 16.00
C LEU A 54 -5.02 24.97 17.52
N LEU A 55 -4.06 24.15 17.96
CA LEU A 55 -3.83 23.89 19.39
C LEU A 55 -3.13 25.08 20.05
N MET A 56 -2.21 25.72 19.33
CA MET A 56 -1.38 26.82 19.82
C MET A 56 -2.12 28.16 19.85
N LEU A 57 -3.04 28.42 18.90
CA LEU A 57 -3.74 29.71 18.77
C LEU A 57 -5.24 29.66 19.16
N GLY A 58 -5.84 28.48 19.34
CA GLY A 58 -7.31 28.36 19.43
C GLY A 58 -7.94 28.45 20.82
N GLY A 59 -7.17 28.68 21.90
CA GLY A 59 -7.71 28.74 23.27
C GLY A 59 -8.52 27.48 23.67
N THR A 60 -9.49 27.61 24.58
CA THR A 60 -10.31 26.48 25.07
C THR A 60 -11.13 25.75 23.99
N ASN A 61 -11.45 26.44 22.88
CA ASN A 61 -12.19 25.86 21.75
C ASN A 61 -11.26 25.19 20.72
N GLY A 62 -10.01 25.63 20.59
CA GLY A 62 -8.98 25.04 19.71
C GLY A 62 -8.65 23.60 20.08
N ARG A 63 -8.70 23.29 21.37
CA ARG A 63 -8.43 21.94 21.91
C ARG A 63 -9.47 20.91 21.47
N ARG A 64 -10.74 21.29 21.28
CA ARG A 64 -11.77 20.39 20.73
C ARG A 64 -11.61 20.16 19.23
N SER A 65 -11.24 21.20 18.48
CA SER A 65 -11.10 21.11 17.03
C SER A 65 -9.84 20.36 16.59
N CYS A 66 -8.80 20.34 17.44
CA CYS A 66 -7.56 19.61 17.17
C CYS A 66 -7.68 18.09 17.28
N ILE A 67 -8.46 17.60 18.26
CA ILE A 67 -8.61 16.16 18.52
C ILE A 67 -8.97 15.37 17.25
N PRO A 68 -10.00 15.74 16.45
CA PRO A 68 -10.33 14.99 15.25
C PRO A 68 -9.24 15.06 14.17
N ILE A 69 -8.48 16.16 14.06
CA ILE A 69 -7.38 16.29 13.09
C ILE A 69 -6.20 15.39 13.48
N PHE A 70 -5.83 15.36 14.75
CA PHE A 70 -4.78 14.45 15.24
C PHE A 70 -5.19 12.99 15.12
N LEU A 71 -6.45 12.67 15.43
CA LEU A 71 -6.97 11.31 15.32
C LEU A 71 -7.06 10.85 13.87
N GLY A 72 -7.48 11.73 12.96
CA GLY A 72 -7.54 11.48 11.52
C GLY A 72 -6.15 11.30 10.91
N ALA A 73 -5.18 12.15 11.28
CA ALA A 73 -3.80 12.04 10.82
C ALA A 73 -3.14 10.75 11.33
N ALA A 74 -3.32 10.39 12.60
CA ALA A 74 -2.78 9.17 13.18
C ALA A 74 -3.43 7.91 12.60
N ALA A 75 -4.76 7.87 12.50
CA ALA A 75 -5.49 6.73 11.92
C ALA A 75 -5.13 6.55 10.45
N GLY A 76 -5.05 7.63 9.67
CA GLY A 76 -4.63 7.60 8.27
C GLY A 76 -3.22 7.06 8.09
N LEU A 77 -2.27 7.48 8.93
CA LEU A 77 -0.90 6.98 8.89
C LEU A 77 -0.84 5.46 9.18
N VAL A 78 -1.57 5.00 10.20
CA VAL A 78 -1.60 3.57 10.57
C VAL A 78 -2.19 2.71 9.46
N ILE A 79 -3.28 3.14 8.82
CA ILE A 79 -3.93 2.40 7.73
C ILE A 79 -2.99 2.26 6.54
N VAL A 80 -2.29 3.34 6.15
CA VAL A 80 -1.38 3.31 5.00
C VAL A 80 -0.16 2.42 5.26
N MET A 81 0.40 2.46 6.49
CA MET A 81 1.50 1.56 6.88
C MET A 81 1.03 0.09 6.97
N GLY A 82 -0.22 -0.15 7.38
CA GLY A 82 -0.84 -1.48 7.46
C GLY A 82 -1.10 -2.12 6.09
N CYS A 83 -1.53 -1.34 5.10
CA CYS A 83 -1.71 -1.82 3.73
C CYS A 83 -0.43 -2.39 3.11
N TYR A 84 0.74 -1.82 3.43
CA TYR A 84 2.02 -2.33 2.94
C TYR A 84 2.34 -3.73 3.49
N GLN A 85 2.06 -3.95 4.77
CA GLN A 85 2.25 -5.26 5.42
C GLN A 85 1.29 -6.31 4.88
N LEU A 86 0.05 -5.95 4.57
CA LEU A 86 -0.93 -6.84 3.92
C LEU A 86 -0.51 -7.19 2.49
N ALA A 87 -0.05 -6.22 1.70
CA ALA A 87 0.44 -6.47 0.35
C ALA A 87 1.69 -7.37 0.33
N ASN A 88 2.60 -7.20 1.30
CA ASN A 88 3.72 -8.11 1.48
C ASN A 88 3.26 -9.50 1.96
N GLY A 89 2.31 -9.58 2.89
CA GLY A 89 1.79 -10.86 3.40
C GLY A 89 1.09 -11.71 2.35
N VAL A 90 0.35 -11.09 1.42
CA VAL A 90 -0.23 -11.79 0.25
C VAL A 90 0.88 -12.25 -0.71
N ASN A 91 1.91 -11.42 -0.94
CA ASN A 91 3.04 -11.79 -1.80
C ASN A 91 3.88 -12.96 -1.25
N THR A 92 3.97 -13.13 0.07
CA THR A 92 4.73 -14.25 0.67
C THR A 92 3.93 -15.57 0.72
N ASN A 93 2.59 -15.49 0.72
CA ASN A 93 1.71 -16.68 0.81
C ASN A 93 1.18 -17.13 -0.55
N VAL A 94 1.03 -16.24 -1.52
CA VAL A 94 0.68 -16.61 -2.91
C VAL A 94 1.98 -16.89 -3.67
N LYS A 95 2.54 -18.08 -3.44
CA LYS A 95 3.55 -18.66 -4.33
C LYS A 95 2.82 -19.21 -5.56
N PHE A 96 3.03 -18.59 -6.71
CA PHE A 96 2.82 -19.22 -8.01
C PHE A 96 4.08 -19.97 -8.41
#